data_AF-A0A7S0DVC2-F1
#
_entry.id   AF-A0A7S0DVC2-F1
#
_cell.length_a   1.000
_cell.length_b   1.000
_cell.length_c   1.000
_cell.angle_alpha   90.00
_cell.angle_beta   90.00
_cell.angle_gamma   90.00
#
_symmetry.space_group_name_H-M   'P 1'
#
loop_
_entity.id
_entity.type
_entity.pdbx_description
1 polymer ?
#
loop_
_entity_poly.entity_id
_entity_poly.type
_entity_poly.pdbx_seq_one_letter_code
_entity_poly.pdbx_strand_id
1 'polypeptide(L)'
;MVREGDTVMTEWPLRERRQRLQDIVKEKDKIFEVVKHVEASESGEVSKRLEKAVEEDGEGIILKNPESKYVPKSREKGEWMKLKPDYLGGAEDFDVLIV
;
A
#
# COMPACT_ATOMS: atom_id res chain seq x y z
N MET A 1 9.58 -9.22 -12.12
CA MET A 1 10.77 -8.35 -12.14
C MET A 1 10.31 -6.94 -12.48
N VAL A 2 10.71 -5.92 -11.72
CA VAL A 2 10.33 -4.53 -12.01
C VAL A 2 11.32 -3.96 -13.02
N ARG A 3 10.84 -3.51 -14.18
CA ARG A 3 11.68 -2.99 -15.27
C ARG A 3 10.94 -1.98 -16.14
N GLU A 4 11.70 -1.16 -16.84
CA GLU A 4 11.24 -0.30 -17.94
C GLU A 4 12.20 -0.50 -19.12
N GLY A 5 11.69 -1.04 -20.23
CA GLY A 5 12.55 -1.52 -21.31
C GLY A 5 13.56 -2.53 -20.77
N ASP A 6 14.84 -2.25 -20.99
CA ASP A 6 15.97 -3.05 -20.51
C ASP A 6 16.47 -2.65 -19.11
N THR A 7 15.97 -1.53 -18.56
CA THR A 7 16.37 -1.05 -17.24
C THR A 7 15.66 -1.82 -16.14
N VAL A 8 16.45 -2.53 -15.33
CA VAL A 8 15.96 -3.31 -14.17
C VAL A 8 15.95 -2.43 -12.92
N MET A 9 14.79 -2.30 -12.29
CA MET A 9 14.59 -1.44 -11.10
C MET A 9 14.27 -2.24 -9.83
N THR A 10 14.52 -3.55 -9.83
CA THR A 10 14.19 -4.40 -8.67
C THR A 10 15.01 -4.01 -7.43
N GLU A 11 16.26 -3.59 -7.65
CA GLU A 11 17.19 -3.13 -6.60
C GLU A 11 17.06 -1.65 -6.24
N TRP A 12 16.25 -0.88 -6.96
CA TRP A 12 16.05 0.54 -6.67
C TRP A 12 15.21 0.70 -5.40
N PRO A 13 15.36 1.78 -4.62
CA PRO A 13 14.43 2.15 -3.55
C PRO A 13 13.00 2.36 -4.05
N LEU A 14 11.99 2.15 -3.20
CA LEU A 14 10.58 2.36 -3.55
C LEU A 14 10.32 3.81 -3.98
N ARG A 15 10.91 4.79 -3.31
CA ARG A 15 10.77 6.21 -3.66
C ARG A 15 11.16 6.49 -5.12
N GLU A 16 12.26 5.91 -5.59
CA GLU A 16 12.77 6.10 -6.96
C GLU A 16 11.88 5.39 -7.98
N ARG A 17 11.45 4.16 -7.68
CA ARG A 17 10.50 3.43 -8.53
C ARG A 17 9.17 4.18 -8.66
N ARG A 18 8.73 4.84 -7.58
CA ARG A 18 7.49 5.62 -7.58
C ARG A 18 7.63 6.90 -8.41
N GLN A 19 8.72 7.63 -8.25
CA GLN A 19 9.00 8.79 -9.10
C GLN A 19 8.98 8.38 -10.57
N ARG A 20 9.66 7.27 -10.90
CA ARG A 20 9.67 6.77 -12.28
C ARG A 20 8.29 6.39 -12.79
N LEU A 21 7.46 5.77 -11.96
CA LEU A 21 6.07 5.45 -12.29
C LEU A 21 5.26 6.70 -12.63
N GLN A 22 5.43 7.78 -11.86
CA GLN A 22 4.74 9.05 -12.11
C GLN A 22 5.17 9.71 -13.43
N ASP A 23 6.45 9.59 -13.79
CA ASP A 23 6.97 10.19 -15.03
C ASP A 23 6.46 9.48 -16.30
N ILE A 24 6.18 8.17 -16.21
CA ILE A 24 5.80 7.35 -17.39
C ILE A 24 4.29 7.16 -17.53
N VAL A 25 3.53 7.25 -16.43
CA VAL A 25 2.09 7.04 -16.43
C VAL A 25 1.37 8.31 -16.81
N LYS A 26 0.54 8.22 -17.86
CA LYS A 26 -0.46 9.23 -18.18
C LYS A 26 -1.77 8.82 -17.54
N GLU A 27 -2.12 9.48 -16.44
CA GLU A 27 -3.36 9.18 -15.72
C GLU A 27 -4.59 9.54 -16.55
N LYS A 28 -5.63 8.74 -16.39
CA LYS A 28 -6.97 9.02 -16.89
C LYS A 28 -7.95 8.70 -15.77
N ASP A 29 -8.60 9.73 -15.26
CA ASP A 29 -9.54 9.66 -14.13
C ASP A 29 -10.47 8.45 -14.27
N LYS A 30 -10.54 7.64 -13.20
CA LYS A 30 -11.39 6.44 -13.09
C LYS A 30 -11.12 5.34 -14.11
N ILE A 31 -10.01 5.40 -14.83
CA ILE A 31 -9.62 4.40 -15.83
C ILE A 31 -8.22 3.86 -15.53
N PHE A 32 -7.25 4.76 -15.31
CA PHE A 32 -5.87 4.39 -15.03
C PHE A 32 -5.21 5.47 -14.18
N GLU A 33 -4.91 5.16 -12.93
CA GLU A 33 -4.44 6.14 -11.95
C GLU A 33 -3.26 5.56 -11.15
N VAL A 34 -2.33 6.42 -10.77
CA VAL A 34 -1.28 6.09 -9.81
C VAL A 34 -1.87 6.21 -8.41
N VAL A 35 -1.79 5.11 -7.65
CA VAL A 35 -2.30 5.08 -6.28
C VAL A 35 -1.67 6.22 -5.47
N LYS A 36 -2.53 7.09 -4.92
CA LYS A 36 -2.14 8.20 -4.05
C LYS A 36 -1.50 7.66 -2.78
N HIS A 37 -0.54 8.38 -2.24
CA HIS A 37 0.15 8.02 -1.01
C HIS A 37 0.48 9.28 -0.22
N VAL A 38 0.84 9.09 1.03
CA VAL A 38 1.42 10.11 1.89
C VAL A 38 2.59 9.52 2.64
N GLU A 39 3.56 10.36 2.95
CA GLU A 39 4.62 10.03 3.90
C GLU A 39 4.08 10.27 5.32
N ALA A 40 4.47 9.40 6.24
CA ALA A 40 4.12 9.48 7.64
C ALA A 40 5.33 8.99 8.45
N SER A 41 5.62 9.68 9.54
CA SER A 41 6.70 9.33 10.46
C SER A 41 6.20 9.04 11.89
N GLU A 42 4.92 9.30 12.16
CA GLU A 42 4.32 9.11 13.47
C GLU A 42 3.17 8.10 13.44
N SER A 43 3.04 7.30 14.50
CA SER A 43 1.96 6.31 14.62
C SER A 43 0.57 6.95 14.62
N GLY A 44 0.43 8.15 15.21
CA GLY A 44 -0.83 8.89 15.21
C GLY A 44 -1.31 9.30 13.82
N GLU A 45 -0.39 9.57 12.88
CA GLU A 45 -0.73 9.83 11.48
C GLU A 45 -1.26 8.57 10.81
N VAL A 46 -0.62 7.43 11.07
CA VAL A 46 -1.04 6.12 10.54
C VAL A 46 -2.45 5.77 10.99
N SER A 47 -2.78 5.95 12.28
CA SER A 47 -4.14 5.70 12.81
C SER A 47 -5.19 6.55 12.12
N LYS A 48 -4.96 7.86 11.98
CA LYS A 48 -5.90 8.76 11.28
C LYS A 48 -6.10 8.38 9.82
N ARG A 49 -5.05 7.86 9.15
CA ARG A 49 -5.18 7.38 7.77
C ARG A 49 -5.93 6.06 7.67
N LEU A 50 -5.81 5.19 8.66
CA LEU A 50 -6.60 3.98 8.71
C LEU A 50 -8.08 4.32 8.90
N GLU A 51 -8.41 5.20 9.86
CA GLU A 51 -9.78 5.68 10.09
C GLU A 51 -10.38 6.27 8.81
N LYS A 52 -9.66 7.18 8.15
CA LYS A 52 -10.09 7.75 6.87
C LYS A 52 -10.31 6.70 5.78
N ALA A 53 -9.44 5.69 5.69
CA ALA A 53 -9.61 4.63 4.71
C ALA A 53 -10.91 3.84 4.94
N VAL A 54 -11.32 3.64 6.19
CA VAL A 54 -12.59 3.00 6.54
C VAL A 54 -13.78 3.90 6.20
N GLU A 55 -13.70 5.20 6.51
CA GLU A 55 -14.73 6.19 6.14
C GLU A 55 -14.96 6.27 4.63
N GLU A 56 -13.94 5.98 3.82
CA GLU A 56 -14.00 5.92 2.36
C GLU A 56 -14.37 4.51 1.83
N ASP A 57 -14.97 3.66 2.66
CA ASP A 57 -15.36 2.26 2.36
C ASP A 57 -14.18 1.37 1.89
N GLY A 58 -12.96 1.70 2.33
CA GLY A 58 -11.75 0.95 2.06
C GLY A 58 -11.48 -0.16 3.08
N GLU A 59 -10.78 -1.20 2.65
CA GLU A 59 -10.42 -2.36 3.49
C GLU A 59 -9.36 -2.03 4.57
N GLY A 60 -8.58 -0.97 4.36
CA GLY A 60 -7.47 -0.57 5.22
C GLY A 60 -6.38 0.17 4.45
N ILE A 61 -5.16 0.19 5.00
CA ILE A 61 -4.01 0.90 4.41
C ILE A 61 -2.79 -0.02 4.22
N ILE A 62 -1.91 0.36 3.29
CA ILE A 62 -0.63 -0.30 3.08
C ILE A 62 0.49 0.65 3.51
N LEU A 63 1.28 0.23 4.51
CA LEU A 63 2.51 0.89 4.90
C LEU A 63 3.65 0.32 4.08
N LYS A 64 4.49 1.19 3.51
CA LYS A 64 5.65 0.78 2.73
C LYS A 64 6.87 1.60 3.14
N ASN A 65 7.99 0.93 3.39
CA ASN A 65 9.27 1.60 3.60
C ASN A 65 9.75 2.23 2.28
N PRO A 66 9.96 3.57 2.20
CA PRO A 66 10.43 4.26 1.00
C PRO A 66 11.80 3.76 0.50
N GLU A 67 12.63 3.25 1.40
CA GLU A 67 13.97 2.72 1.08
C GLU A 67 13.94 1.24 0.67
N SER A 68 12.76 0.60 0.68
CA SER A 68 12.63 -0.82 0.37
C SER A 68 12.84 -1.15 -1.10
N LYS A 69 13.64 -2.19 -1.34
CA LYS A 69 13.75 -2.86 -2.64
C LYS A 69 12.50 -3.70 -2.93
N TYR A 70 12.24 -4.00 -4.20
CA TYR A 70 11.17 -4.92 -4.56
C TYR A 70 11.70 -6.36 -4.49
N VAL A 71 11.23 -7.17 -3.55
CA VAL A 71 11.68 -8.56 -3.41
C VAL A 71 10.55 -9.51 -3.82
N PRO A 72 10.61 -10.14 -5.01
CA PRO A 72 9.60 -11.09 -5.44
C PRO A 72 9.42 -12.23 -4.43
N LYS A 73 8.17 -12.66 -4.21
CA LYS A 73 7.79 -13.72 -3.26
C LYS A 73 8.12 -13.45 -1.79
N SER A 74 8.57 -12.24 -1.43
CA SER A 74 8.79 -11.89 -0.03
C SER A 74 7.47 -11.52 0.66
N ARG A 75 7.24 -12.09 1.84
CA ARG A 75 6.18 -11.70 2.78
C ARG A 75 6.69 -11.31 4.17
N GLU A 76 7.96 -11.61 4.46
CA GLU A 76 8.46 -11.67 5.84
C GLU A 76 9.28 -10.45 6.25
N LYS A 77 9.72 -9.60 5.31
CA LYS A 77 10.69 -8.54 5.61
C LYS A 77 10.10 -7.27 6.23
N GLY A 78 8.79 -7.20 6.48
CA GLY A 78 8.13 -6.01 7.07
C GLY A 78 8.20 -4.74 6.22
N GLU A 79 8.87 -4.76 5.06
CA GLU A 79 8.99 -3.60 4.18
C GLU A 79 7.63 -3.07 3.73
N TRP A 80 6.69 -3.99 3.49
CA TRP A 80 5.33 -3.70 3.07
C TRP A 80 4.38 -4.40 4.05
N MET A 81 3.58 -3.61 4.75
CA MET A 81 2.65 -4.10 5.76
C MET A 81 1.23 -3.68 5.39
N LYS A 82 0.31 -4.63 5.51
CA LYS A 82 -1.13 -4.37 5.42
C LYS A 82 -1.65 -4.09 6.84
N LEU A 83 -2.40 -3.01 6.99
CA LEU A 83 -3.06 -2.68 8.24
C LEU A 83 -4.57 -2.58 7.97
N LYS A 84 -5.34 -3.39 8.70
CA LYS A 84 -6.80 -3.45 8.61
C LYS A 84 -7.43 -3.17 9.98
N PRO A 85 -8.64 -2.60 10.03
CA PRO A 85 -9.34 -2.35 11.29
C PRO A 85 -9.56 -3.62 12.12
N ASP A 86 -9.86 -4.74 11.47
CA ASP A 86 -10.09 -6.04 12.12
C ASP A 86 -8.93 -6.49 13.01
N TYR A 87 -7.70 -6.07 12.70
CA TYR A 87 -6.50 -6.41 13.47
C TYR A 87 -6.42 -5.68 14.81
N LEU A 88 -7.23 -4.65 15.01
CA LEU A 88 -7.33 -3.88 16.24
C LEU A 88 -8.41 -4.43 17.19
N GLY A 89 -8.98 -5.60 16.90
CA GLY A 89 -9.98 -6.27 17.74
C GLY A 89 -11.42 -5.84 17.48
N GLY A 90 -11.68 -5.20 16.34
CA GLY A 90 -13.01 -4.72 15.93
C GLY A 90 -13.64 -5.49 14.77
N ALA A 91 -13.19 -6.72 14.49
CA ALA A 91 -13.90 -7.56 13.53
C ALA A 91 -15.33 -7.77 14.05
N GLU A 92 -16.34 -7.51 13.21
CA GLU A 92 -17.72 -7.79 13.56
C GLU A 92 -17.90 -9.30 13.65
N ASP A 93 -17.98 -9.82 14.87
CA ASP A 93 -18.33 -11.21 15.13
C ASP A 93 -19.83 -11.37 14.89
N PHE A 94 -20.19 -12.22 13.93
CA PHE A 94 -21.58 -12.51 13.60
C PHE A 94 -21.96 -13.92 14.08
N ASP A 95 -23.03 -14.02 14.85
CA ASP A 95 -23.71 -15.29 15.12
C ASP A 95 -24.54 -15.68 13.89
N VAL A 96 -24.09 -16.68 13.13
CA VAL A 96 -24.72 -17.14 11.89
C VAL A 96 -25.21 -18.58 11.98
N LEU A 97 -26.24 -18.92 11.21
CA LEU A 97 -26.75 -20.29 11.07
C LEU A 97 -26.05 -20.99 9.91
N ILE A 98 -25.54 -22.21 10.14
CA ILE A 98 -25.06 -23.09 9.06
C ILE A 98 -26.28 -23.70 8.36
N VAL A 99 -26.45 -23.42 7.07
CA VAL A 99 -27.54 -23.94 6.21
C VAL A 99 -27.03 -24.86 5.12
#